data_AF-A0A535F349-F1
#
_entry.id   AF-A0A535F349-F1
#
_cell.length_a   1.000
_cell.length_b   1.000
_cell.length_c   1.000
_cell.angle_alpha   90.00
_cell.angle_beta   90.00
_cell.angle_gamma   90.00
#
_symmetry.space_group_name_H-M   'P 1'
#
loop_
_entity.id
_entity.type
_entity.pdbx_description
1 polymer ?
#
loop_
_entity_poly.entity_id
_entity_poly.type
_entity_poly.pdbx_seq_one_letter_code
_entity_poly.pdbx_strand_id
1 'polypeptide(L)'
;RSTQTILDAAQNVVRRNRLRKDKKLWTALGSGEKIIYHEAHNEEEEGLFVAREISRLLARGQIEKRGDVAVMYRTNAQSRALEEQFMRANIPYKVIGSRKFYERKEIKDMLAYLRLLANPHDELSLRRIINVPNRKIGPKTLGELQQWASEKKVSLFDAIQQIEQHPTLGKGAKNALSEFGRLMTDLANTIDELHLPELLDRIADMVLNCVKGPKAN
;
A
#
# COMPACT_ATOMS: atom_id res chain seq x y z
N ARG A 1 -20.54 25.52 -4.66
CA ARG A 1 -20.43 24.06 -4.39
C ARG A 1 -21.45 23.63 -3.36
N SER A 2 -21.49 24.25 -2.18
CA SER A 2 -22.44 23.91 -1.12
C SER A 2 -23.62 24.89 -1.08
N THR A 3 -24.73 24.47 -0.48
CA THR A 3 -25.90 25.32 -0.17
C THR A 3 -25.62 26.20 1.05
N GLN A 4 -26.44 27.23 1.27
CA GLN A 4 -26.21 28.22 2.32
C GLN A 4 -26.28 27.57 3.71
N THR A 5 -27.18 26.59 3.93
CA THR A 5 -27.26 25.85 5.22
C THR A 5 -25.94 25.16 5.57
N ILE A 6 -25.29 24.52 4.59
CA ILE A 6 -23.99 23.85 4.80
C ILE A 6 -22.88 24.88 5.05
N LEU A 7 -22.89 25.99 4.30
CA LEU A 7 -21.89 27.06 4.47
C LEU A 7 -22.00 27.72 5.85
N ASP A 8 -23.21 28.00 6.32
CA ASP A 8 -23.45 28.63 7.61
C ASP A 8 -23.00 27.72 8.76
N ALA A 9 -23.31 26.42 8.69
CA ALA A 9 -22.85 25.45 9.68
C ALA A 9 -21.31 25.37 9.72
N ALA A 10 -20.67 25.24 8.56
CA ALA A 10 -19.21 25.21 8.46
C ALA A 10 -18.56 26.50 8.97
N GLN A 11 -19.12 27.66 8.63
CA GLN A 11 -18.63 28.96 9.08
C GLN A 11 -18.75 29.10 10.61
N ASN A 12 -19.85 28.66 11.20
CA ASN A 12 -20.04 28.71 12.66
C ASN A 12 -19.09 27.79 13.42
N VAL A 13 -18.77 26.60 12.89
CA VAL A 13 -17.75 25.71 13.48
C VAL A 13 -16.36 26.36 13.41
N VAL A 14 -15.98 26.87 12.24
CA VAL A 14 -14.62 27.34 11.96
C VAL A 14 -14.34 28.74 12.55
N ARG A 15 -15.37 29.56 12.79
CA ARG A 15 -15.25 30.88 13.44
C ARG A 15 -14.67 30.80 14.87
N ARG A 16 -14.75 29.62 15.52
CA ARG A 16 -14.13 29.39 16.84
C ARG A 16 -12.59 29.34 16.79
N ASN A 17 -11.98 29.26 15.61
CA ASN A 17 -10.53 29.20 15.46
C ASN A 17 -9.88 30.59 15.62
N ARG A 18 -9.11 30.77 16.71
CA ARG A 18 -8.55 32.07 17.14
C ARG A 18 -7.61 32.74 16.13
N LEU A 19 -6.90 31.95 15.31
CA LEU A 19 -5.90 32.45 14.35
C LEU A 19 -6.47 32.68 12.94
N ARG A 20 -7.79 32.51 12.75
CA ARG A 20 -8.40 32.61 11.43
C ARG A 20 -8.80 34.05 11.12
N LYS A 21 -8.42 34.54 9.93
CA LYS A 21 -8.96 35.78 9.37
C LYS A 21 -10.45 35.63 9.08
N ASP A 22 -11.24 36.61 9.48
CA ASP A 22 -12.67 36.55 9.23
C ASP A 22 -12.96 36.61 7.72
N LYS A 23 -13.77 35.67 7.26
CA LYS A 23 -14.20 35.56 5.86
C LYS A 23 -15.60 34.97 5.85
N LYS A 24 -16.55 35.74 5.33
CA LYS A 24 -17.92 35.30 5.09
C LYS A 24 -18.01 34.56 3.76
N LEU A 25 -18.58 33.36 3.78
CA LEU A 25 -18.83 32.57 2.58
C LEU A 25 -20.30 32.72 2.19
N TRP A 26 -20.56 32.78 0.88
CA TRP A 26 -21.91 32.88 0.34
C TRP A 26 -22.05 31.98 -0.89
N THR A 27 -23.29 31.62 -1.24
CA THR A 27 -23.61 30.79 -2.41
C THR A 27 -24.90 31.26 -3.08
N ALA A 28 -24.97 31.11 -4.41
CA ALA A 28 -26.20 31.38 -5.18
C ALA A 28 -27.15 30.16 -5.22
N LEU A 29 -26.76 29.01 -4.65
CA LEU A 29 -27.55 27.77 -4.66
C LEU A 29 -28.75 27.77 -3.70
N GLY A 30 -28.98 28.87 -2.96
CA GLY A 30 -30.03 28.97 -1.95
C GLY A 30 -29.74 28.16 -0.68
N SER A 31 -30.74 28.02 0.19
CA SER A 31 -30.60 27.43 1.53
C SER A 31 -30.33 25.93 1.51
N GLY A 32 -30.96 25.17 0.61
CA GLY A 32 -30.87 23.71 0.58
C GLY A 32 -31.54 23.02 1.77
N GLU A 33 -31.33 21.71 1.89
CA GLU A 33 -31.88 20.88 2.97
C GLU A 33 -31.19 21.14 4.32
N LYS A 34 -31.90 20.80 5.41
CA LYS A 34 -31.35 20.87 6.77
C LYS A 34 -30.30 19.79 6.99
N ILE A 35 -29.26 20.10 7.76
CA ILE A 35 -28.29 19.12 8.23
C ILE A 35 -28.95 18.22 9.26
N ILE A 36 -28.83 16.90 9.08
CA ILE A 36 -29.36 15.89 9.98
C ILE A 36 -28.25 15.43 10.93
N TYR A 37 -28.57 15.32 12.21
CA TYR A 37 -27.74 14.69 13.22
C TYR A 37 -28.45 13.45 13.73
N HIS A 38 -27.73 12.33 13.80
CA HIS A 38 -28.23 11.07 14.30
C HIS A 38 -27.21 10.48 15.28
N GLU A 39 -27.68 10.12 16.47
CA GLU A 39 -26.87 9.46 17.49
C GLU A 39 -27.26 7.98 17.53
N ALA A 40 -26.29 7.12 17.24
CA ALA A 40 -26.44 5.66 17.27
C ALA A 40 -25.85 5.10 18.56
N HIS A 41 -26.32 3.93 19.02
CA HIS A 41 -25.87 3.37 20.30
C HIS A 41 -24.48 2.72 20.19
N ASN A 42 -24.09 2.30 18.98
CA ASN A 42 -22.79 1.71 18.68
C ASN A 42 -22.42 1.90 17.19
N GLU A 43 -21.21 1.50 16.82
CA GLU A 43 -20.68 1.62 15.45
C GLU A 43 -21.44 0.77 14.41
N GLU A 44 -22.02 -0.37 14.82
CA GLU A 44 -22.81 -1.23 13.94
C GLU A 44 -24.12 -0.55 13.55
N GLU A 45 -24.81 0.06 14.52
CA GLU A 45 -26.02 0.84 14.31
C GLU A 45 -25.76 2.10 13.49
N GLU A 46 -24.64 2.80 13.72
CA GLU A 46 -24.23 3.94 12.91
C GLU A 46 -24.04 3.51 11.44
N GLY A 47 -23.33 2.40 11.21
CA GLY A 47 -23.14 1.87 9.86
C GLY A 47 -24.46 1.45 9.19
N LEU A 48 -25.37 0.85 9.95
CA LEU A 48 -26.70 0.45 9.47
C LEU A 48 -27.55 1.69 9.12
N PHE A 49 -27.49 2.74 9.93
CA PHE A 49 -28.15 4.01 9.65
C PHE A 49 -27.65 4.59 8.33
N VAL A 50 -26.33 4.66 8.12
CA VAL A 50 -25.75 5.18 6.88
C VAL A 50 -26.16 4.35 5.67
N ALA A 51 -26.12 3.01 5.76
CA ALA A 51 -26.55 2.12 4.66
C ALA A 51 -28.03 2.31 4.29
N ARG A 52 -28.90 2.45 5.30
CA ARG A 52 -30.32 2.73 5.12
C ARG A 52 -30.54 4.09 4.48
N GLU A 53 -29.79 5.10 4.90
CA GLU A 53 -29.93 6.46 4.40
C GLU A 53 -29.50 6.57 2.93
N ILE A 54 -28.40 5.92 2.53
CA ILE A 54 -28.00 5.81 1.11
C ILE A 54 -29.12 5.17 0.29
N SER A 55 -29.68 4.08 0.77
CA SER A 55 -30.78 3.39 0.09
C SER A 55 -32.03 4.26 0.00
N ARG A 56 -32.36 5.00 1.07
CA ARG A 56 -33.49 5.94 1.12
C ARG A 56 -33.31 7.09 0.11
N LEU A 57 -32.12 7.69 0.05
CA LEU A 57 -31.80 8.77 -0.88
C LEU A 57 -31.95 8.33 -2.33
N LEU A 58 -31.44 7.13 -2.66
CA LEU A 58 -31.57 6.55 -4.00
C LEU A 58 -33.03 6.26 -4.35
N ALA A 59 -33.77 5.61 -3.44
CA ALA A 59 -35.17 5.27 -3.65
C ALA A 59 -36.07 6.50 -3.84
N ARG A 60 -35.71 7.65 -3.26
CA ARG A 60 -36.43 8.93 -3.41
C ARG A 60 -35.93 9.77 -4.60
N GLY A 61 -34.95 9.29 -5.36
CA GLY A 61 -34.36 10.05 -6.47
C GLY A 61 -33.60 11.31 -6.03
N GLN A 62 -33.17 11.39 -4.76
CA GLN A 62 -32.37 12.51 -4.26
C GLN A 62 -30.89 12.39 -4.65
N ILE A 63 -30.47 11.19 -5.08
CA ILE A 63 -29.19 10.90 -5.71
C ILE A 63 -29.43 10.02 -6.94
N GLU A 64 -28.59 10.13 -7.97
CA GLU A 64 -28.72 9.32 -9.19
C GLU A 64 -28.09 7.94 -9.01
N LYS A 65 -26.97 7.88 -8.29
CA LYS A 65 -26.21 6.65 -8.04
C LYS A 65 -25.58 6.66 -6.66
N ARG A 66 -25.28 5.46 -6.16
CA ARG A 66 -24.55 5.27 -4.89
C ARG A 66 -23.20 5.99 -4.85
N GLY A 67 -22.57 6.19 -6.02
CA GLY A 67 -21.32 6.93 -6.16
C GLY A 67 -21.42 8.44 -5.92
N ASP A 68 -22.62 8.99 -5.75
CA ASP A 68 -22.83 10.41 -5.40
C ASP A 68 -22.68 10.66 -3.89
N VAL A 69 -22.54 9.59 -3.09
CA VAL A 69 -22.39 9.66 -1.64
C VAL A 69 -20.94 9.43 -1.24
N ALA A 70 -20.44 10.28 -0.34
CA ALA A 70 -19.17 10.10 0.33
C ALA A 70 -19.38 10.01 1.84
N VAL A 71 -18.76 9.00 2.47
CA VAL A 71 -18.76 8.82 3.93
C VAL A 71 -17.37 9.17 4.45
N MET A 72 -17.30 10.12 5.38
CA MET A 72 -16.05 10.61 5.95
C MET A 72 -15.95 10.20 7.42
N TYR A 73 -14.79 9.69 7.81
CA TYR A 73 -14.50 9.26 9.18
C TYR A 73 -13.13 9.79 9.62
N ARG A 74 -12.84 9.73 10.93
CA ARG A 74 -11.64 10.34 11.52
C ARG A 74 -10.42 9.44 11.44
N THR A 75 -10.59 8.14 11.63
CA THR A 75 -9.50 7.14 11.60
C THR A 75 -9.88 5.94 10.73
N ASN A 76 -8.88 5.28 10.13
CA ASN A 76 -9.12 4.14 9.24
C ASN A 76 -9.77 2.94 9.93
N ALA A 77 -9.66 2.81 11.26
CA ALA A 77 -10.30 1.72 11.99
C ALA A 77 -11.84 1.78 11.90
N GLN A 78 -12.40 2.99 11.74
CA GLN A 78 -13.85 3.22 11.66
C GLN A 78 -14.47 2.74 10.34
N SER A 79 -13.66 2.50 9.30
CA SER A 79 -14.21 2.03 8.02
C SER A 79 -14.84 0.64 8.15
N ARG A 80 -14.33 -0.20 9.06
CA ARG A 80 -14.73 -1.60 9.18
C ARG A 80 -16.24 -1.78 9.42
N ALA A 81 -16.80 -1.06 10.39
CA ALA A 81 -18.23 -1.17 10.71
C ALA A 81 -19.11 -0.74 9.52
N LEU A 82 -18.70 0.30 8.79
CA LEU A 82 -19.38 0.75 7.55
C LEU A 82 -19.27 -0.29 6.44
N GLU A 83 -18.07 -0.82 6.21
CA GLU A 83 -17.79 -1.84 5.19
C GLU A 83 -18.63 -3.10 5.42
N GLU A 84 -18.74 -3.57 6.67
CA GLU A 84 -19.57 -4.73 7.04
C GLU A 84 -21.05 -4.50 6.72
N GLN A 85 -21.60 -3.32 7.06
CA GLN A 85 -23.00 -3.00 6.76
C GLN A 85 -23.24 -2.81 5.25
N PHE A 86 -22.30 -2.21 4.52
CA PHE A 86 -22.40 -2.06 3.07
C PHE A 86 -22.34 -3.41 2.35
N MET A 87 -21.49 -4.34 2.81
CA MET A 87 -21.47 -5.71 2.31
C MET A 87 -22.80 -6.41 2.56
N ARG A 88 -23.34 -6.37 3.79
CA ARG A 88 -24.64 -6.98 4.12
C ARG A 88 -25.79 -6.40 3.29
N ALA A 89 -25.75 -5.10 3.00
CA ALA A 89 -26.77 -4.40 2.22
C ALA A 89 -26.55 -4.44 0.70
N ASN A 90 -25.53 -5.16 0.20
CA ASN A 90 -25.14 -5.17 -1.22
C ASN A 90 -24.96 -3.76 -1.81
N ILE A 91 -24.37 -2.85 -1.03
CA ILE A 91 -24.02 -1.50 -1.46
C ILE A 91 -22.55 -1.52 -1.93
N PRO A 92 -22.28 -1.33 -3.23
CA PRO A 92 -20.90 -1.19 -3.71
C PRO A 92 -20.26 0.05 -3.09
N TYR A 93 -19.05 -0.11 -2.55
CA TYR A 93 -18.27 0.95 -1.93
C TYR A 93 -16.81 0.90 -2.39
N LYS A 94 -16.12 2.04 -2.25
CA LYS A 94 -14.68 2.15 -2.48
C LYS A 94 -14.06 2.87 -1.30
N VAL A 95 -13.18 2.18 -0.58
CA VAL A 95 -12.44 2.79 0.54
C VAL A 95 -11.23 3.55 -0.02
N ILE A 96 -11.14 4.83 0.31
CA ILE A 96 -10.00 5.67 -0.07
C ILE A 96 -9.04 5.71 1.12
N GLY A 97 -7.81 5.23 0.93
CA GLY A 97 -6.77 5.25 1.96
C GLY A 97 -6.74 4.03 2.91
N SER A 98 -7.50 2.95 2.65
CA SER A 98 -7.29 1.66 3.31
C SER A 98 -5.96 1.02 2.86
N ARG A 99 -5.43 0.10 3.69
CA ARG A 99 -4.04 -0.47 3.68
C ARG A 99 -3.30 -0.14 2.39
N LYS A 100 -2.38 0.84 2.49
CA LYS A 100 -1.68 1.44 1.36
C LYS A 100 -1.24 0.32 0.43
N PHE A 101 -1.63 0.37 -0.84
CA PHE A 101 -1.20 -0.61 -1.83
C PHE A 101 0.32 -0.91 -1.73
N TYR A 102 1.12 0.13 -1.52
CA TYR A 102 2.58 0.07 -1.30
C TYR A 102 3.06 -0.44 0.06
N GLU A 103 2.17 -0.69 1.02
CA GLU A 103 2.51 -1.30 2.30
C GLU A 103 2.50 -2.83 2.26
N ARG A 104 1.84 -3.41 1.26
CA ARG A 104 1.76 -4.86 1.06
C ARG A 104 3.16 -5.44 0.85
N LYS A 105 3.39 -6.63 1.42
CA LYS A 105 4.71 -7.26 1.47
C LYS A 105 5.23 -7.48 0.05
N GLU A 106 4.41 -8.07 -0.81
CA GLU A 106 4.69 -8.37 -2.20
C GLU A 106 5.03 -7.11 -3.00
N ILE A 107 4.29 -6.01 -2.80
CA ILE A 107 4.54 -4.74 -3.49
C ILE A 107 5.88 -4.14 -3.04
N LYS A 108 6.19 -4.18 -1.73
CA LYS A 108 7.49 -3.73 -1.24
C LYS A 108 8.65 -4.59 -1.72
N ASP A 109 8.44 -5.90 -1.85
CA ASP A 109 9.46 -6.83 -2.34
C ASP A 109 9.74 -6.56 -3.83
N MET A 110 8.71 -6.40 -4.65
CA MET A 110 8.85 -6.00 -6.06
C MET A 110 9.57 -4.65 -6.21
N LEU A 111 9.19 -3.65 -5.41
CA LEU A 111 9.87 -2.35 -5.42
C LEU A 111 11.35 -2.44 -5.02
N ALA A 112 11.70 -3.33 -4.09
CA ALA A 112 13.09 -3.53 -3.70
C ALA A 112 13.90 -4.22 -4.82
N TYR A 113 13.32 -5.15 -5.58
CA TYR A 113 13.97 -5.66 -6.80
C TYR A 113 14.29 -4.54 -7.79
N LEU A 114 13.29 -3.72 -8.12
CA LEU A 114 13.47 -2.61 -9.07
C LEU A 114 14.48 -1.58 -8.59
N ARG A 115 14.47 -1.25 -7.29
CA ARG A 115 15.45 -0.33 -6.70
C ARG A 115 16.87 -0.88 -6.75
N LEU A 116 17.05 -2.16 -6.46
CA LEU A 116 18.37 -2.79 -6.54
C LEU A 116 18.88 -2.86 -7.99
N LEU A 117 17.98 -3.11 -8.95
CA LEU A 117 18.31 -3.04 -10.38
C LEU A 117 18.75 -1.65 -10.81
N ALA A 118 18.03 -0.61 -10.37
CA ALA A 118 18.36 0.78 -10.68
C ALA A 118 19.61 1.30 -9.94
N ASN A 119 19.87 0.76 -8.74
CA ASN A 119 21.00 1.13 -7.91
C ASN A 119 21.55 -0.10 -7.15
N PRO A 120 22.62 -0.74 -7.66
CA PRO A 120 23.27 -1.89 -7.01
C PRO A 120 23.79 -1.59 -5.59
N HIS A 121 23.94 -0.32 -5.21
CA HIS A 121 24.37 0.10 -3.87
C HIS A 121 23.22 0.22 -2.85
N ASP A 122 21.96 -0.05 -3.22
CA ASP A 122 20.83 -0.04 -2.27
C ASP A 122 20.85 -1.27 -1.35
N GLU A 123 21.59 -1.17 -0.25
CA GLU A 123 21.69 -2.23 0.75
C GLU A 123 20.35 -2.57 1.41
N LEU A 124 19.46 -1.59 1.60
CA LEU A 124 18.17 -1.82 2.27
C LEU A 124 17.28 -2.70 1.39
N SER A 125 17.24 -2.40 0.10
CA SER A 125 16.52 -3.21 -0.88
C SER A 125 17.15 -4.60 -1.00
N LEU A 126 18.47 -4.70 -1.11
CA LEU A 126 19.17 -6.00 -1.16
C LEU A 126 18.85 -6.87 0.05
N ARG A 127 19.00 -6.35 1.28
CA ARG A 127 18.69 -7.09 2.52
C ARG A 127 17.25 -7.57 2.56
N ARG A 128 16.32 -6.80 1.98
CA ARG A 128 14.90 -7.16 1.91
C ARG A 128 14.65 -8.35 0.97
N ILE A 129 15.27 -8.36 -0.21
CA ILE A 129 14.94 -9.33 -1.27
C ILE A 129 15.93 -10.48 -1.43
N ILE A 130 17.08 -10.45 -0.76
CA ILE A 130 18.12 -11.48 -0.88
C ILE A 130 17.57 -12.90 -0.63
N ASN A 131 16.62 -13.03 0.31
CA ASN A 131 15.95 -14.29 0.63
C ASN A 131 14.45 -14.29 0.24
N VAL A 132 14.04 -13.44 -0.71
CA VAL A 132 12.69 -13.43 -1.30
C VAL A 132 12.82 -13.58 -2.81
N PRO A 133 12.39 -14.71 -3.43
CA PRO A 133 11.94 -15.94 -2.79
C PRO A 133 12.98 -16.63 -1.91
N ASN A 134 12.54 -17.59 -1.09
CA ASN A 134 13.42 -18.25 -0.11
C ASN A 134 14.58 -18.98 -0.82
N ARG A 135 15.81 -18.53 -0.55
CA ARG A 135 17.07 -19.07 -1.06
C ARG A 135 17.90 -19.76 0.02
N LYS A 136 17.31 -19.98 1.21
CA LYS A 136 18.01 -20.51 2.39
C LYS A 136 19.16 -19.60 2.87
N ILE A 137 19.06 -18.29 2.61
CA ILE A 137 20.03 -17.29 3.08
C ILE A 137 19.54 -16.78 4.44
N GLY A 138 20.16 -17.27 5.51
CA GLY A 138 19.83 -16.91 6.89
C GLY A 138 20.55 -15.64 7.38
N PRO A 139 20.18 -15.16 8.58
CA PRO A 139 20.77 -13.96 9.18
C PRO A 139 22.29 -14.09 9.42
N LYS A 140 22.78 -15.29 9.75
CA LYS A 140 24.22 -15.55 9.92
C LYS A 140 25.00 -15.33 8.61
N THR A 141 24.53 -15.93 7.52
CA THR A 141 25.13 -15.77 6.19
C THR A 141 25.13 -14.31 5.75
N LEU A 142 24.02 -13.60 5.96
CA LEU A 142 23.92 -12.17 5.66
C LEU A 142 24.89 -11.33 6.50
N GLY A 143 25.06 -11.67 7.78
CA GLY A 143 26.02 -11.01 8.67
C GLY A 143 27.48 -11.21 8.23
N GLU A 144 27.86 -12.44 7.88
CA GLU A 144 29.21 -12.74 7.35
C GLU A 144 29.49 -11.97 6.05
N LEU A 145 28.51 -11.94 5.13
CA LEU A 145 28.60 -11.17 3.89
C LEU A 145 28.77 -9.66 4.16
N GLN A 146 28.01 -9.10 5.11
CA GLN A 146 28.10 -7.69 5.49
C GLN A 146 29.46 -7.33 6.07
N GLN A 147 29.96 -8.16 6.98
CA GLN A 147 31.29 -7.96 7.55
C GLN A 147 32.36 -7.99 6.45
N TRP A 148 32.31 -8.98 5.57
CA TRP A 148 33.29 -9.13 4.51
C TRP A 148 33.25 -7.98 3.48
N ALA A 149 32.05 -7.53 3.10
CA ALA A 149 31.87 -6.36 2.24
C ALA A 149 32.46 -5.09 2.87
N SER A 150 32.23 -4.89 4.17
CA SER A 150 32.80 -3.78 4.93
C SER A 150 34.33 -3.82 5.01
N GLU A 151 34.91 -5.01 5.23
CA GLU A 151 36.37 -5.21 5.26
C GLU A 151 37.00 -4.88 3.90
N LYS A 152 36.36 -5.29 2.81
CA LYS A 152 36.78 -5.01 1.43
C LYS A 152 36.46 -3.59 0.94
N LYS A 153 35.64 -2.83 1.68
CA LYS A 153 35.11 -1.51 1.30
C LYS A 153 34.37 -1.53 -0.05
N VAL A 154 33.58 -2.57 -0.28
CA VAL A 154 32.74 -2.73 -1.47
C VAL A 154 31.27 -2.82 -1.08
N SER A 155 30.35 -2.64 -2.04
CA SER A 155 28.92 -2.80 -1.75
C SER A 155 28.58 -4.27 -1.47
N LEU A 156 27.43 -4.51 -0.82
CA LEU A 156 26.93 -5.88 -0.63
C LEU A 156 26.75 -6.62 -1.95
N PHE A 157 26.32 -5.93 -3.01
CA PHE A 157 26.14 -6.54 -4.31
C PHE A 157 27.48 -6.95 -4.94
N ASP A 158 28.49 -6.07 -4.86
CA ASP A 158 29.85 -6.38 -5.37
C ASP A 158 30.49 -7.54 -4.60
N ALA A 159 30.27 -7.61 -3.28
CA ALA A 159 30.70 -8.73 -2.47
C ALA A 159 30.04 -10.04 -2.94
N ILE A 160 28.76 -10.02 -3.29
CA ILE A 160 28.07 -11.19 -3.85
C ILE A 160 28.70 -11.64 -5.18
N GLN A 161 29.08 -10.70 -6.06
CA GLN A 161 29.76 -11.04 -7.32
C GLN A 161 31.12 -11.73 -7.12
N GLN A 162 31.74 -11.55 -5.95
CA GLN A 162 33.02 -12.15 -5.60
C GLN A 162 32.89 -13.33 -4.61
N ILE A 163 31.68 -13.79 -4.31
CA ILE A 163 31.39 -14.64 -3.14
C ILE A 163 32.18 -15.94 -3.08
N GLU A 164 32.63 -16.46 -4.23
CA GLU A 164 33.49 -17.65 -4.31
C GLU A 164 34.79 -17.49 -3.51
N GLN A 165 35.32 -16.26 -3.45
CA GLN A 165 36.54 -15.92 -2.73
C GLN A 165 36.34 -15.77 -1.21
N HIS A 166 35.11 -15.87 -0.70
CA HIS A 166 34.85 -15.70 0.72
C HIS A 166 35.54 -16.81 1.54
N PRO A 167 36.30 -16.48 2.61
CA PRO A 167 37.15 -17.45 3.29
C PRO A 167 36.38 -18.51 4.10
N THR A 168 35.29 -18.12 4.78
CA THR A 168 34.63 -18.97 5.80
C THR A 168 33.23 -19.48 5.42
N LEU A 169 32.53 -18.86 4.48
CA LEU A 169 31.18 -19.26 4.11
C LEU A 169 31.16 -20.67 3.50
N GLY A 170 30.25 -21.50 3.98
CA GLY A 170 30.05 -22.85 3.44
C GLY A 170 29.54 -22.85 2.01
N LYS A 171 29.80 -23.94 1.27
CA LYS A 171 29.45 -24.09 -0.16
C LYS A 171 27.98 -23.79 -0.47
N GLY A 172 27.05 -24.24 0.38
CA GLY A 172 25.61 -23.98 0.18
C GLY A 172 25.25 -22.49 0.24
N ALA A 173 25.88 -21.73 1.15
CA ALA A 173 25.66 -20.30 1.27
C ALA A 173 26.28 -19.53 0.08
N LYS A 174 27.48 -19.92 -0.35
CA LYS A 174 28.13 -19.36 -1.55
C LYS A 174 27.27 -19.57 -2.79
N ASN A 175 26.80 -20.80 -3.02
CA ASN A 175 25.93 -21.12 -4.15
C ASN A 175 24.64 -20.27 -4.13
N ALA A 176 23.95 -20.18 -3.00
CA ALA A 176 22.71 -19.41 -2.90
C ALA A 176 22.92 -17.91 -3.18
N LEU A 177 24.02 -17.34 -2.71
CA LEU A 177 24.38 -15.94 -2.97
C LEU A 177 24.79 -15.73 -4.44
N SER A 178 25.57 -16.64 -5.01
CA SER A 178 25.98 -16.61 -6.42
C SER A 178 24.78 -16.71 -7.36
N GLU A 179 23.82 -17.60 -7.06
CA GLU A 179 22.56 -17.71 -7.79
C GLU A 179 21.73 -16.42 -7.72
N PHE A 180 21.67 -15.77 -6.56
CA PHE A 180 21.02 -14.45 -6.42
C PHE A 180 21.74 -13.37 -7.23
N GLY A 181 23.07 -13.31 -7.18
CA GLY A 181 23.88 -12.37 -7.95
C GLY A 181 23.64 -12.53 -9.46
N ARG A 182 23.68 -13.77 -9.96
CA ARG A 182 23.40 -14.08 -11.36
C ARG A 182 21.99 -13.66 -11.77
N LEU A 183 20.99 -13.99 -10.96
CA LEU A 183 19.60 -13.58 -11.21
C LEU A 183 19.45 -12.07 -11.35
N MET A 184 20.10 -11.29 -10.49
CA MET A 184 20.04 -9.83 -10.57
C MET A 184 20.76 -9.30 -11.81
N THR A 185 21.90 -9.89 -12.19
CA THR A 185 22.59 -9.55 -13.43
C THR A 185 21.75 -9.89 -14.66
N ASP A 186 21.10 -11.05 -14.68
CA ASP A 186 20.19 -11.47 -15.77
C ASP A 186 19.01 -10.50 -15.90
N LEU A 187 18.42 -10.10 -14.77
CA LEU A 187 17.35 -9.10 -14.75
C LEU A 187 17.84 -7.72 -15.20
N ALA A 188 19.06 -7.32 -14.85
CA ALA A 188 19.63 -6.05 -15.29
C ALA A 188 19.84 -6.02 -16.81
N ASN A 189 20.38 -7.11 -17.38
CA ASN A 189 20.58 -7.23 -18.83
C ASN A 189 19.24 -7.18 -19.60
N THR A 190 18.17 -7.68 -19.00
CA THR A 190 16.84 -7.64 -19.64
C THR A 190 16.21 -6.25 -19.67
N ILE A 191 16.72 -5.26 -18.93
CA ILE A 191 16.18 -3.89 -18.91
C ILE A 191 16.35 -3.21 -20.27
N ASP A 192 17.43 -3.50 -20.98
CA ASP A 192 17.72 -2.92 -22.29
C ASP A 192 16.92 -3.59 -23.41
N GLU A 193 16.38 -4.80 -23.17
CA GLU A 193 15.72 -5.63 -24.17
C GLU A 193 14.19 -5.69 -24.04
N LEU A 194 13.64 -5.59 -22.81
CA LEU A 194 12.20 -5.74 -22.52
C LEU A 194 11.54 -4.43 -22.12
N HIS A 195 10.24 -4.32 -22.41
CA HIS A 195 9.45 -3.21 -21.91
C HIS A 195 9.16 -3.38 -20.40
N LEU A 196 9.12 -2.26 -19.66
CA LEU A 196 8.91 -2.25 -18.21
C LEU A 196 7.74 -3.16 -17.70
N PRO A 197 6.58 -3.26 -18.37
CA PRO A 197 5.52 -4.16 -17.94
C PRO A 197 5.93 -5.64 -17.89
N GLU A 198 6.73 -6.10 -18.85
CA GLU A 198 7.16 -7.50 -18.94
C GLU A 198 8.19 -7.82 -17.84
N LEU A 199 9.07 -6.85 -17.52
CA LEU A 199 9.99 -6.95 -16.39
C LEU A 199 9.22 -7.03 -15.06
N LEU A 200 8.16 -6.21 -14.91
CA LEU A 200 7.30 -6.23 -13.74
C LEU A 200 6.58 -7.58 -13.59
N ASP A 201 6.05 -8.15 -14.67
CA ASP A 201 5.39 -9.45 -14.66
C ASP A 201 6.37 -10.56 -14.26
N ARG A 202 7.59 -10.55 -14.81
CA ARG A 202 8.63 -11.52 -14.45
C ARG A 202 9.02 -11.44 -12.97
N ILE A 203 9.20 -10.24 -12.43
CA ILE A 203 9.49 -10.05 -11.00
C ILE A 203 8.27 -10.46 -10.14
N ALA A 204 7.06 -10.11 -10.58
CA ALA A 204 5.83 -10.47 -9.90
C ALA A 204 5.67 -11.99 -9.80
N ASP A 205 5.90 -12.71 -10.90
CA ASP A 205 5.86 -14.17 -10.93
C ASP A 205 6.85 -14.78 -9.94
N MET A 206 8.08 -14.26 -9.88
CA MET A 206 9.08 -14.73 -8.91
C MET A 206 8.66 -14.48 -7.45
N VAL A 207 8.09 -13.30 -7.16
CA VAL A 207 7.68 -12.92 -5.80
C VAL A 207 6.40 -13.66 -5.36
N LEU A 208 5.44 -13.83 -6.27
CA LEU A 208 4.11 -14.36 -5.99
C LEU A 208 4.04 -15.89 -6.08
N ASN A 209 4.73 -16.52 -7.03
CA ASN A 209 4.66 -17.97 -7.20
C ASN A 209 5.39 -18.75 -6.10
N CYS A 210 6.18 -18.08 -5.25
CA CYS A 210 6.71 -18.68 -4.02
C CYS A 210 5.78 -18.65 -2.82
N VAL A 211 4.64 -17.95 -2.89
CA VAL A 211 3.56 -18.04 -1.87
C VAL A 211 2.74 -19.32 -2.07
N LYS A 212 2.69 -19.85 -3.30
CA LYS A 212 2.06 -21.13 -3.61
C LYS A 212 3.10 -22.23 -3.40
N GLY A 213 3.13 -22.80 -2.20
CA GLY A 213 3.84 -24.06 -1.95
C GLY A 213 3.41 -25.13 -2.98
N PRO A 214 4.23 -26.16 -3.22
CA PRO A 214 3.91 -27.19 -4.21
C PRO A 214 2.52 -27.74 -3.91
N LYS A 215 1.62 -27.69 -4.91
CA LYS A 215 0.42 -28.52 -4.87
C LYS A 215 0.93 -29.96 -4.87
N ALA A 216 0.80 -30.62 -3.73
CA ALA A 216 0.97 -32.06 -3.65
C ALA A 216 -0.07 -32.68 -4.61
N ASN A 217 0.44 -33.35 -5.65
CA ASN A 217 -0.27 -34.42 -6.32
C ASN A 217 0.31 -35.73 -5.79
#